data_AF-A0A127A0P8-F1
#
_entry.id   AF-A0A127A0P8-F1
#
_cell.length_a   1.000
_cell.length_b   1.000
_cell.length_c   1.000
_cell.angle_alpha   90.00
_cell.angle_beta   90.00
_cell.angle_gamma   90.00
#
_symmetry.space_group_name_H-M   'P 1'
#
loop_
_entity.id
_entity.type
_entity.pdbx_description
1 polymer ?
#
loop_
_entity_poly.entity_id
_entity_poly.type
_entity_poly.pdbx_seq_one_letter_code
_entity_poly.pdbx_strand_id
1 'polypeptide(L)'
;MARPSARRRAPFLLLGLGLLAALVTLGLTIAVSSTSGPGGGGQASGGRAASGPGGTPATSDAAASGPASGSAPGSASGSAPWFGGYADVTLKPLYPFDDSSPDGRAVLAFVIADPANPCEPSWGGQYSLDKAATELDLDHRVAQLRAKGHGVALSFGGAAGDELARKCPDAQALAQAYRKVIDRYAPDVLDFDIEARNLSDVAATDRRVQALRQVLGDLGAPRMPQVWLTLPVTAQGLSPEASAVVLQTVRGGVDLAGVNIMTMDYEGPASGQKMLQTSIEAATSTHWQLAQIFGLGQGQEAQAWKKLGLTPMIGANDVVGETFDLQAARGLNQFVHDRGIARLSMWSLNRDRACSPGEGLRQNDAREPEAADTCSGVVGQNRGAFAAALSSGLMPSASPKAS
;
A
#
# COMPACT_ATOMS: atom_id res chain seq x y z
N MET A 1 53.56 3.14 16.88
CA MET A 1 53.53 3.80 15.56
C MET A 1 52.08 4.17 15.21
N ALA A 2 51.85 5.00 14.20
CA ALA A 2 50.63 5.82 14.10
C ALA A 2 49.35 5.09 13.66
N ARG A 3 48.20 5.58 14.13
CA ARG A 3 46.87 5.32 13.54
C ARG A 3 46.68 6.20 12.29
N PRO A 4 46.02 5.73 11.21
CA PRO A 4 45.50 6.61 10.17
C PRO A 4 44.34 7.47 10.69
N SER A 5 44.10 8.63 10.08
CA SER A 5 43.25 9.70 10.61
C SER A 5 41.82 9.72 10.06
N ALA A 6 40.88 10.19 10.88
CA ALA A 6 39.52 10.45 10.46
C ALA A 6 39.45 11.65 9.50
N ARG A 7 38.73 11.49 8.38
CA ARG A 7 38.43 12.60 7.46
C ARG A 7 37.31 13.48 8.05
N ARG A 8 37.61 14.75 8.33
CA ARG A 8 36.62 15.75 8.72
C ARG A 8 35.67 16.02 7.55
N ARG A 9 34.36 16.11 7.80
CA ARG A 9 33.39 16.78 6.91
C ARG A 9 33.23 18.24 7.38
N ALA A 10 32.93 19.14 6.45
CA ALA A 10 32.76 20.57 6.72
C ALA A 10 31.38 20.86 7.33
N PRO A 11 31.21 21.94 8.13
CA PRO A 11 29.92 22.35 8.65
C PRO A 11 29.03 22.94 7.55
N PHE A 12 27.73 22.65 7.58
CA PHE A 12 26.74 23.38 6.79
C PHE A 12 26.46 24.75 7.41
N LEU A 13 26.27 25.76 6.56
CA LEU A 13 25.99 27.13 6.98
C LEU A 13 24.49 27.31 7.23
N LEU A 14 24.12 27.78 8.43
CA LEU A 14 22.76 28.23 8.72
C LEU A 14 22.53 29.62 8.09
N LEU A 15 21.66 29.71 7.08
CA LEU A 15 20.98 30.96 6.75
C LEU A 15 19.60 30.94 7.39
N GLY A 16 19.34 31.89 8.29
CA GLY A 16 18.03 32.07 8.90
C GLY A 16 17.08 32.82 7.95
N LEU A 17 15.82 32.41 7.89
CA LEU A 17 14.76 33.22 7.29
C LEU A 17 14.34 34.32 8.27
N GLY A 18 14.45 35.57 7.84
CA GLY A 18 13.96 36.72 8.58
C GLY A 18 12.43 36.82 8.52
N LEU A 19 11.83 37.21 9.64
CA LEU A 19 10.40 37.52 9.74
C LEU A 19 10.03 38.72 8.85
N LEU A 20 9.02 38.57 7.98
CA LEU A 20 8.35 39.71 7.35
C LEU A 20 6.84 39.46 7.28
N ALA A 21 6.06 40.32 7.95
CA ALA A 21 4.60 40.33 7.85
C ALA A 21 4.16 41.42 6.87
N ALA A 22 3.13 41.13 6.06
CA ALA A 22 2.48 42.10 5.17
C ALA A 22 0.95 41.92 5.23
N LEU A 23 0.21 43.01 5.06
CA LEU A 23 -1.23 43.07 5.34
C LEU A 23 -2.08 42.46 4.23
N VAL A 24 -3.23 41.90 4.62
CA VAL A 24 -4.32 41.48 3.72
C VAL A 24 -5.40 42.56 3.69
N THR A 25 -5.53 43.29 2.58
CA THR A 25 -6.74 44.10 2.27
C THR A 25 -6.86 44.40 0.77
N LEU A 26 -7.49 43.49 0.01
CA LEU A 26 -8.31 43.80 -1.18
C LEU A 26 -9.12 42.53 -1.54
N GLY A 27 -10.42 42.56 -1.86
CA GLY A 27 -11.33 43.70 -1.94
C GLY A 27 -11.88 43.95 -3.34
N LEU A 28 -12.45 42.93 -4.01
CA LEU A 28 -13.23 43.14 -5.24
C LEU A 28 -14.43 42.19 -5.35
N THR A 29 -15.46 42.65 -6.05
CA THR A 29 -16.84 42.13 -6.04
C THR A 29 -17.08 40.97 -7.00
N ILE A 30 -17.98 40.05 -6.60
CA ILE A 30 -18.63 39.11 -7.51
C ILE A 30 -19.73 39.84 -8.27
N ALA A 31 -19.68 39.81 -9.61
CA ALA A 31 -20.76 40.31 -10.46
C ALA A 31 -21.74 39.16 -10.79
N VAL A 32 -22.97 39.24 -10.27
CA VAL A 32 -24.08 38.36 -10.65
C VAL A 32 -24.88 39.03 -11.76
N SER A 33 -24.99 38.36 -12.92
CA SER A 33 -25.76 38.84 -14.07
C SER A 33 -26.97 37.96 -14.33
N SER A 34 -28.03 38.16 -13.54
CA SER A 34 -29.36 37.64 -13.82
C SER A 34 -30.09 38.54 -14.83
N THR A 35 -30.57 37.98 -15.94
CA THR A 35 -31.45 38.69 -16.89
C THR A 35 -32.84 38.05 -16.93
N SER A 36 -33.87 38.90 -16.80
CA SER A 36 -35.29 38.52 -16.85
C SER A 36 -35.90 38.83 -18.23
N GLY A 37 -36.93 38.07 -18.62
CA GLY A 37 -37.61 38.23 -19.91
C GLY A 37 -38.75 39.27 -19.91
N PRO A 38 -39.25 39.60 -21.11
CA PRO A 38 -40.67 39.42 -21.44
C PRO A 38 -40.84 38.71 -22.81
N GLY A 39 -42.03 38.31 -23.29
CA GLY A 39 -43.36 38.27 -22.68
C GLY A 39 -44.50 38.51 -23.69
N GLY A 40 -45.44 37.56 -23.85
CA GLY A 40 -46.81 37.80 -24.35
C GLY A 40 -47.23 37.31 -25.75
N GLY A 41 -48.31 36.51 -25.80
CA GLY A 41 -49.43 36.69 -26.75
C GLY A 41 -49.46 35.93 -28.10
N GLY A 42 -50.52 35.14 -28.34
CA GLY A 42 -50.90 34.60 -29.66
C GLY A 42 -51.96 33.47 -29.58
N GLN A 43 -52.91 33.39 -30.52
CA GLN A 43 -54.01 32.39 -30.55
C GLN A 43 -54.28 31.82 -31.96
N ALA A 44 -55.17 30.82 -32.02
CA ALA A 44 -55.93 30.30 -33.20
C ALA A 44 -55.21 29.34 -34.18
N SER A 45 -55.87 28.35 -34.82
CA SER A 45 -57.20 27.74 -34.58
C SER A 45 -57.47 26.48 -35.45
N GLY A 46 -58.25 25.51 -34.94
CA GLY A 46 -59.02 24.50 -35.72
C GLY A 46 -58.35 23.15 -36.00
N GLY A 47 -59.07 22.02 -36.14
CA GLY A 47 -60.50 21.77 -35.85
C GLY A 47 -61.10 20.46 -36.45
N ARG A 48 -61.94 19.75 -35.67
CA ARG A 48 -62.75 18.52 -36.00
C ARG A 48 -61.94 17.23 -36.26
N ALA A 49 -62.23 16.04 -35.72
CA ALA A 49 -63.47 15.25 -35.47
C ALA A 49 -63.93 14.43 -36.71
N ALA A 50 -64.41 13.17 -36.64
CA ALA A 50 -64.66 12.20 -35.53
C ALA A 50 -64.36 10.75 -36.05
N SER A 51 -64.94 9.58 -35.70
CA SER A 51 -66.01 9.07 -34.78
C SER A 51 -66.05 7.52 -34.84
N GLY A 52 -66.44 6.80 -33.77
CA GLY A 52 -66.90 5.39 -33.88
C GLY A 52 -66.79 4.51 -32.61
N PRO A 53 -67.72 3.53 -32.32
CA PRO A 53 -67.79 2.85 -31.01
C PRO A 53 -67.87 1.29 -31.00
N GLY A 54 -67.80 0.69 -29.80
CA GLY A 54 -68.03 -0.76 -29.51
C GLY A 54 -66.74 -1.60 -29.35
N GLY A 55 -66.69 -2.71 -28.61
CA GLY A 55 -67.69 -3.43 -27.80
C GLY A 55 -67.03 -4.47 -26.85
N THR A 56 -67.82 -5.29 -26.13
CA THR A 56 -67.43 -6.27 -25.09
C THR A 56 -67.38 -7.74 -25.63
N PRO A 57 -67.13 -8.80 -24.82
CA PRO A 57 -66.06 -9.12 -23.84
C PRO A 57 -65.45 -10.54 -24.13
N ALA A 58 -65.12 -11.33 -23.07
CA ALA A 58 -64.70 -12.76 -23.04
C ALA A 58 -63.23 -13.05 -23.49
N THR A 59 -62.29 -13.61 -22.70
CA THR A 59 -62.18 -14.76 -21.75
C THR A 59 -61.91 -16.13 -22.39
N SER A 60 -60.64 -16.59 -22.32
CA SER A 60 -60.27 -17.97 -21.91
C SER A 60 -58.76 -18.17 -21.76
N ASP A 61 -58.36 -18.55 -20.54
CA ASP A 61 -57.17 -19.26 -20.04
C ASP A 61 -56.02 -19.68 -20.99
N ALA A 62 -54.80 -19.26 -20.61
CA ALA A 62 -53.56 -20.05 -20.70
C ALA A 62 -52.56 -19.56 -19.63
N ALA A 63 -51.78 -20.44 -19.02
CA ALA A 63 -51.01 -20.12 -17.81
C ALA A 63 -49.50 -19.92 -18.03
N ALA A 64 -48.95 -18.97 -17.26
CA ALA A 64 -47.60 -18.91 -16.70
C ALA A 64 -46.35 -19.24 -17.56
N SER A 65 -45.63 -18.17 -17.92
CA SER A 65 -44.16 -18.16 -17.96
C SER A 65 -43.65 -16.87 -17.29
N GLY A 66 -42.98 -16.96 -16.14
CA GLY A 66 -42.40 -15.79 -15.46
C GLY A 66 -41.12 -15.29 -16.16
N PRO A 67 -40.81 -13.99 -16.12
CA PRO A 67 -39.56 -13.47 -16.69
C PRO A 67 -38.36 -14.02 -15.91
N ALA A 68 -37.35 -14.51 -16.63
CA ALA A 68 -36.15 -15.07 -16.02
C ALA A 68 -35.35 -14.00 -15.26
N SER A 69 -34.98 -14.29 -14.02
CA SER A 69 -34.11 -13.43 -13.22
C SER A 69 -32.72 -13.35 -13.85
N GLY A 70 -32.34 -12.18 -14.36
CA GLY A 70 -30.96 -11.93 -14.80
C GLY A 70 -30.01 -11.97 -13.61
N SER A 71 -29.07 -12.92 -13.61
CA SER A 71 -28.06 -13.04 -12.56
C SER A 71 -27.21 -11.78 -12.46
N ALA A 72 -27.12 -11.20 -11.27
CA ALA A 72 -26.19 -10.11 -11.00
C ALA A 72 -24.73 -10.59 -11.19
N PRO A 73 -23.80 -9.71 -11.63
CA PRO A 73 -22.38 -10.04 -11.64
C PRO A 73 -21.90 -10.41 -10.23
N GLY A 74 -20.98 -11.38 -10.16
CA GLY A 74 -20.74 -12.16 -8.95
C GLY A 74 -20.26 -11.36 -7.74
N SER A 75 -20.66 -11.82 -6.55
CA SER A 75 -20.15 -11.34 -5.27
C SER A 75 -18.62 -11.44 -5.23
N ALA A 76 -17.94 -10.32 -4.98
CA ALA A 76 -16.48 -10.31 -4.83
C ALA A 76 -16.07 -11.17 -3.61
N SER A 77 -15.47 -12.33 -3.86
CA SER A 77 -14.87 -13.17 -2.83
C SER A 77 -13.58 -12.51 -2.33
N GLY A 78 -13.71 -11.51 -1.45
CA GLY A 78 -12.58 -10.86 -0.82
C GLY A 78 -11.68 -11.89 -0.14
N SER A 79 -10.38 -11.86 -0.45
CA SER A 79 -9.43 -12.78 0.17
C SER A 79 -9.44 -12.63 1.69
N ALA A 80 -9.23 -13.74 2.41
CA ALA A 80 -9.10 -13.72 3.86
C ALA A 80 -8.03 -12.70 4.30
N PRO A 81 -8.26 -11.96 5.41
CA PRO A 81 -7.24 -11.12 6.02
C PRO A 81 -5.95 -11.90 6.25
N TRP A 82 -4.80 -11.30 5.91
CA TRP A 82 -3.50 -11.96 6.03
C TRP A 82 -2.46 -11.09 6.73
N PHE A 83 -1.61 -11.74 7.53
CA PHE A 83 -0.36 -11.15 8.00
C PHE A 83 0.80 -11.46 7.05
N GLY A 84 1.70 -10.49 6.87
CA GLY A 84 3.02 -10.73 6.29
C GLY A 84 4.00 -9.60 6.54
N GLY A 85 5.05 -9.88 7.32
CA GLY A 85 6.12 -8.92 7.60
C GLY A 85 7.06 -8.72 6.41
N TYR A 86 7.66 -7.54 6.30
CA TYR A 86 8.70 -7.26 5.30
C TYR A 86 10.01 -7.94 5.70
N ALA A 87 10.76 -8.44 4.72
CA ALA A 87 12.11 -8.97 4.90
C ALA A 87 13.05 -8.32 3.89
N ASP A 88 14.05 -7.57 4.37
CA ASP A 88 15.18 -7.17 3.53
C ASP A 88 16.01 -8.44 3.24
N VAL A 89 16.02 -8.85 1.97
CA VAL A 89 16.72 -10.07 1.52
C VAL A 89 18.21 -9.81 1.21
N THR A 90 18.63 -8.55 1.19
CA THR A 90 20.00 -8.11 0.88
C THR A 90 20.85 -7.91 2.13
N LEU A 91 20.21 -7.51 3.25
CA LEU A 91 20.84 -7.26 4.53
C LEU A 91 21.59 -8.50 5.08
N LYS A 92 22.78 -8.29 5.63
CA LYS A 92 23.60 -9.33 6.26
C LYS A 92 23.64 -9.11 7.80
N PRO A 93 23.53 -10.16 8.64
CA PRO A 93 23.29 -11.56 8.29
C PRO A 93 21.90 -11.76 7.66
N LEU A 94 21.80 -12.67 6.70
CA LEU A 94 20.56 -12.93 5.97
C LEU A 94 19.46 -13.35 6.93
N TYR A 95 18.31 -12.68 6.86
CA TYR A 95 17.12 -13.12 7.60
C TYR A 95 16.53 -14.37 6.92
N PRO A 96 16.35 -15.50 7.64
CA PRO A 96 15.84 -16.75 7.08
C PRO A 96 14.32 -16.71 6.97
N PHE A 97 13.77 -15.89 6.07
CA PHE A 97 12.32 -15.78 5.83
C PHE A 97 11.68 -17.13 5.42
N ASP A 98 12.47 -17.98 4.79
CA ASP A 98 12.19 -19.34 4.34
C ASP A 98 11.94 -20.31 5.50
N ASP A 99 12.57 -20.11 6.67
CA ASP A 99 12.44 -20.97 7.87
C ASP A 99 11.75 -20.29 9.07
N SER A 100 11.85 -18.96 9.20
CA SER A 100 11.43 -18.20 10.39
C SER A 100 10.26 -17.24 10.16
N SER A 101 9.64 -17.25 8.97
CA SER A 101 8.32 -16.64 8.74
C SER A 101 7.29 -17.37 9.63
N PRO A 102 6.69 -16.71 10.65
CA PRO A 102 5.80 -17.40 11.57
C PRO A 102 4.42 -17.56 10.95
N ASP A 103 4.22 -18.73 10.32
CA ASP A 103 2.97 -19.23 9.72
C ASP A 103 2.30 -18.32 8.65
N GLY A 104 2.94 -17.21 8.25
CA GLY A 104 2.39 -16.21 7.32
C GLY A 104 3.44 -15.52 6.43
N ARG A 105 3.27 -15.71 5.12
CA ARG A 105 3.85 -14.98 3.96
C ARG A 105 4.84 -13.85 4.30
N ALA A 106 6.11 -14.01 3.96
CA ALA A 106 7.07 -12.91 3.94
C ALA A 106 6.85 -11.98 2.72
N VAL A 107 7.03 -10.68 2.91
CA VAL A 107 7.10 -9.66 1.83
C VAL A 107 8.57 -9.35 1.55
N LEU A 108 9.11 -9.88 0.46
CA LEU A 108 10.53 -9.77 0.13
C LEU A 108 10.84 -8.38 -0.44
N ALA A 109 11.77 -7.67 0.18
CA ALA A 109 12.03 -6.25 -0.02
C ALA A 109 13.51 -6.01 -0.38
N PHE A 110 13.88 -5.10 -1.29
CA PHE A 110 13.06 -4.43 -2.32
C PHE A 110 13.68 -4.63 -3.69
N VAL A 111 12.85 -4.74 -4.73
CA VAL A 111 13.31 -4.64 -6.13
C VAL A 111 13.26 -3.19 -6.59
N ILE A 112 14.41 -2.64 -6.99
CA ILE A 112 14.54 -1.28 -7.51
C ILE A 112 15.25 -1.28 -8.87
N ALA A 113 15.47 -0.11 -9.45
CA ALA A 113 16.29 0.05 -10.64
C ALA A 113 17.78 -0.26 -10.36
N ASP A 114 18.43 -1.02 -11.23
CA ASP A 114 19.88 -1.19 -11.20
C ASP A 114 20.62 0.15 -11.41
N PRO A 115 21.55 0.56 -10.54
CA PRO A 115 22.23 1.86 -10.66
C PRO A 115 23.05 2.05 -11.95
N ALA A 116 23.50 0.95 -12.59
CA ALA A 116 24.25 0.99 -13.84
C ALA A 116 23.36 0.76 -15.07
N ASN A 117 22.24 0.02 -14.92
CA ASN A 117 21.33 -0.35 -16.01
C ASN A 117 19.87 0.02 -15.64
N PRO A 118 19.45 1.29 -15.70
CA PRO A 118 18.31 1.76 -14.91
C PRO A 118 16.92 1.16 -15.18
N CYS A 119 16.71 0.37 -16.23
CA CYS A 119 15.46 -0.38 -16.46
C CYS A 119 15.59 -1.89 -16.16
N GLU A 120 16.71 -2.33 -15.60
CA GLU A 120 16.90 -3.70 -15.10
C GLU A 120 16.50 -3.82 -13.61
N PRO A 121 15.76 -4.86 -13.22
CA PRO A 121 15.40 -5.11 -11.82
C PRO A 121 16.60 -5.61 -11.01
N SER A 122 16.86 -4.94 -9.87
CA SER A 122 17.99 -5.24 -8.99
C SER A 122 17.56 -5.15 -7.53
N TRP A 123 17.79 -6.21 -6.75
CA TRP A 123 17.51 -6.27 -5.32
C TRP A 123 18.42 -5.30 -4.57
N GLY A 124 17.81 -4.31 -3.90
CA GLY A 124 18.51 -3.20 -3.23
C GLY A 124 19.45 -2.39 -4.13
N GLY A 125 19.34 -2.52 -5.46
CA GLY A 125 20.30 -1.94 -6.42
C GLY A 125 21.70 -2.54 -6.35
N GLN A 126 21.87 -3.69 -5.68
CA GLN A 126 23.17 -4.33 -5.42
C GLN A 126 23.26 -5.75 -6.00
N TYR A 127 22.12 -6.40 -6.24
CA TYR A 127 22.05 -7.78 -6.72
C TYR A 127 21.04 -7.87 -7.88
N SER A 128 21.53 -7.96 -9.12
CA SER A 128 20.71 -8.41 -10.25
C SER A 128 20.08 -9.77 -9.93
N LEU A 129 19.01 -10.14 -10.63
CA LEU A 129 18.25 -11.36 -10.29
C LEU A 129 19.12 -12.64 -10.25
N ASP A 130 20.09 -12.77 -11.15
CA ASP A 130 21.04 -13.89 -11.15
C ASP A 130 22.07 -13.82 -10.02
N LYS A 131 22.53 -12.61 -9.65
CA LYS A 131 23.42 -12.42 -8.51
C LYS A 131 22.69 -12.64 -7.18
N ALA A 132 21.40 -12.33 -7.10
CA ALA A 132 20.55 -12.66 -5.96
C ALA A 132 20.35 -14.18 -5.82
N ALA A 133 20.20 -14.89 -6.94
CA ALA A 133 20.15 -16.35 -6.95
C ALA A 133 21.45 -17.00 -6.46
N THR A 134 22.64 -16.45 -6.80
CA THR A 134 23.94 -17.06 -6.42
C THR A 134 24.52 -16.57 -5.09
N GLU A 135 24.31 -15.31 -4.68
CA GLU A 135 24.91 -14.73 -3.46
C GLU A 135 23.94 -14.57 -2.27
N LEU A 136 22.63 -14.72 -2.52
CA LEU A 136 21.56 -14.67 -1.50
C LEU A 136 20.75 -15.98 -1.41
N ASP A 137 21.04 -16.95 -2.29
CA ASP A 137 20.32 -18.21 -2.49
C ASP A 137 18.81 -18.01 -2.77
N LEU A 138 18.46 -16.87 -3.38
CA LEU A 138 17.10 -16.33 -3.30
C LEU A 138 16.06 -17.18 -4.03
N ASP A 139 16.40 -17.72 -5.21
CA ASP A 139 15.51 -18.55 -6.01
C ASP A 139 15.14 -19.86 -5.27
N HIS A 140 16.13 -20.51 -4.65
CA HIS A 140 15.95 -21.74 -3.88
C HIS A 140 15.15 -21.48 -2.59
N ARG A 141 15.42 -20.39 -1.88
CA ARG A 141 14.71 -20.02 -0.65
C ARG A 141 13.26 -19.60 -0.91
N VAL A 142 12.98 -18.97 -2.06
CA VAL A 142 11.61 -18.74 -2.55
C VAL A 142 10.91 -20.07 -2.89
N ALA A 143 11.61 -21.03 -3.51
CA ALA A 143 11.08 -22.37 -3.75
C ALA A 143 10.80 -23.15 -2.44
N GLN A 144 11.64 -23.02 -1.40
CA GLN A 144 11.40 -23.61 -0.09
C GLN A 144 10.18 -23.00 0.61
N LEU A 145 10.02 -21.68 0.58
CA LEU A 145 8.85 -20.98 1.12
C LEU A 145 7.54 -21.50 0.47
N ARG A 146 7.55 -21.68 -0.86
CA ARG A 146 6.46 -22.30 -1.62
C ARG A 146 6.22 -23.77 -1.27
N ALA A 147 7.28 -24.57 -1.11
CA ALA A 147 7.19 -25.99 -0.79
C ALA A 147 6.55 -26.26 0.59
N LYS A 148 6.65 -25.29 1.51
CA LYS A 148 5.95 -25.28 2.81
C LYS A 148 4.48 -24.83 2.73
N GLY A 149 4.02 -24.37 1.55
CA GLY A 149 2.66 -23.89 1.32
C GLY A 149 2.44 -22.41 1.63
N HIS A 150 3.49 -21.65 1.94
CA HIS A 150 3.38 -20.21 2.15
C HIS A 150 3.42 -19.46 0.81
N GLY A 151 2.57 -18.44 0.68
CA GLY A 151 2.59 -17.55 -0.48
C GLY A 151 3.80 -16.62 -0.48
N VAL A 152 4.17 -16.14 -1.67
CA VAL A 152 5.29 -15.23 -1.93
C VAL A 152 4.74 -13.83 -2.21
N ALA A 153 5.18 -12.84 -1.43
CA ALA A 153 4.98 -11.42 -1.75
C ALA A 153 6.33 -10.78 -2.09
N LEU A 154 6.35 -9.89 -3.08
CA LEU A 154 7.54 -9.12 -3.47
C LEU A 154 7.17 -7.64 -3.47
N SER A 155 8.04 -6.80 -2.92
CA SER A 155 7.87 -5.35 -2.93
C SER A 155 8.87 -4.65 -3.85
N PHE A 156 8.37 -3.68 -4.60
CA PHE A 156 9.13 -2.82 -5.52
C PHE A 156 9.19 -1.39 -4.96
N GLY A 157 10.36 -0.75 -5.02
CA GLY A 157 10.55 0.62 -4.54
C GLY A 157 11.12 0.69 -3.12
N GLY A 158 10.41 1.35 -2.21
CA GLY A 158 10.89 1.75 -0.89
C GLY A 158 11.74 3.03 -0.92
N ALA A 159 12.15 3.50 0.26
CA ALA A 159 12.82 4.79 0.46
C ALA A 159 14.20 4.91 -0.22
N ALA A 160 14.89 3.79 -0.41
CA ALA A 160 16.25 3.74 -0.92
C ALA A 160 16.32 3.51 -2.44
N GLY A 161 17.23 4.23 -3.12
CA GLY A 161 17.41 4.12 -4.56
C GLY A 161 16.32 4.84 -5.36
N ASP A 162 16.05 4.38 -6.59
CA ASP A 162 14.96 4.84 -7.47
C ASP A 162 14.14 3.62 -7.92
N GLU A 163 12.81 3.72 -7.95
CA GLU A 163 11.97 2.67 -8.52
C GLU A 163 12.17 2.49 -10.05
N LEU A 164 11.83 1.31 -10.56
CA LEU A 164 11.85 1.02 -12.00
C LEU A 164 10.96 1.98 -12.82
N ALA A 165 9.79 2.38 -12.28
CA ALA A 165 8.84 3.20 -13.04
C ALA A 165 9.35 4.63 -13.32
N ARG A 166 10.33 5.11 -12.55
CA ARG A 166 11.05 6.38 -12.77
C ARG A 166 12.19 6.30 -13.78
N LYS A 167 12.63 5.09 -14.14
CA LYS A 167 13.90 4.88 -14.86
C LYS A 167 13.75 4.13 -16.18
N CYS A 168 12.76 3.26 -16.32
CA CYS A 168 12.37 2.75 -17.62
C CYS A 168 11.86 3.90 -18.52
N PRO A 169 12.18 3.92 -19.82
CA PRO A 169 11.79 5.01 -20.72
C PRO A 169 10.27 5.10 -20.88
N ASP A 170 9.60 3.96 -21.01
CA ASP A 170 8.18 3.83 -21.33
C ASP A 170 7.54 2.63 -20.60
N ALA A 171 6.22 2.47 -20.78
CA ALA A 171 5.44 1.43 -20.11
C ALA A 171 5.73 0.01 -20.61
N GLN A 172 6.16 -0.16 -21.87
CA GLN A 172 6.49 -1.46 -22.44
C GLN A 172 7.82 -1.98 -21.88
N ALA A 173 8.82 -1.11 -21.78
CA ALA A 173 10.10 -1.42 -21.12
C ALA A 173 9.88 -1.74 -19.63
N LEU A 174 9.01 -0.98 -18.94
CA LEU A 174 8.66 -1.25 -17.54
C LEU A 174 7.89 -2.57 -17.37
N ALA A 175 6.97 -2.90 -18.28
CA ALA A 175 6.27 -4.18 -18.28
C ALA A 175 7.23 -5.37 -18.43
N GLN A 176 8.25 -5.24 -19.29
CA GLN A 176 9.32 -6.22 -19.42
C GLN A 176 10.18 -6.34 -18.15
N ALA A 177 10.52 -5.22 -17.51
CA ALA A 177 11.26 -5.21 -16.24
C ALA A 177 10.49 -5.92 -15.11
N TYR A 178 9.18 -5.65 -14.97
CA TYR A 178 8.32 -6.36 -14.02
C TYR A 178 8.17 -7.85 -14.38
N ARG A 179 8.05 -8.19 -15.67
CA ARG A 179 7.97 -9.59 -16.14
C ARG A 179 9.18 -10.43 -15.76
N LYS A 180 10.40 -9.90 -15.87
CA LYS A 180 11.64 -10.59 -15.41
C LYS A 180 11.58 -11.06 -13.96
N VAL A 181 10.92 -10.27 -13.09
CA VAL A 181 10.73 -10.60 -11.67
C VAL A 181 9.55 -11.56 -11.48
N ILE A 182 8.43 -11.29 -12.16
CA ILE A 182 7.18 -12.06 -12.04
C ILE A 182 7.33 -13.49 -12.55
N ASP A 183 8.01 -13.72 -13.67
CA ASP A 183 8.19 -15.09 -14.19
C ASP A 183 9.29 -15.87 -13.45
N ARG A 184 10.26 -15.20 -12.81
CA ARG A 184 11.27 -15.85 -11.97
C ARG A 184 10.70 -16.32 -10.63
N TYR A 185 9.91 -15.48 -9.97
CA TYR A 185 9.44 -15.73 -8.60
C TYR A 185 7.94 -16.09 -8.48
N ALA A 186 7.16 -15.95 -9.56
CA ALA A 186 5.74 -16.30 -9.69
C ALA A 186 4.80 -15.80 -8.55
N PRO A 187 4.98 -14.57 -8.03
CA PRO A 187 4.42 -14.14 -6.74
C PRO A 187 2.89 -14.18 -6.66
N ASP A 188 2.38 -14.34 -5.45
CA ASP A 188 0.94 -14.21 -5.12
C ASP A 188 0.54 -12.76 -4.83
N VAL A 189 1.52 -11.90 -4.51
CA VAL A 189 1.34 -10.47 -4.22
C VAL A 189 2.46 -9.66 -4.87
N LEU A 190 2.06 -8.64 -5.63
CA LEU A 190 2.92 -7.53 -6.04
C LEU A 190 2.61 -6.33 -5.15
N ASP A 191 3.62 -5.88 -4.42
CA ASP A 191 3.56 -4.70 -3.57
C ASP A 191 4.39 -3.58 -4.21
N PHE A 192 3.85 -2.38 -4.28
CA PHE A 192 4.53 -1.20 -4.84
C PHE A 192 4.66 -0.14 -3.76
N ASP A 193 5.84 -0.07 -3.17
CA ASP A 193 6.16 0.83 -2.07
C ASP A 193 6.70 2.15 -2.62
N ILE A 194 5.84 3.16 -2.68
CA ILE A 194 6.09 4.40 -3.42
C ILE A 194 6.41 5.51 -2.43
N GLU A 195 7.72 5.75 -2.25
CA GLU A 195 8.26 6.62 -1.19
C GLU A 195 8.97 7.89 -1.70
N ALA A 196 9.03 8.90 -0.81
CA ALA A 196 9.70 10.18 -1.03
C ALA A 196 9.43 10.80 -2.43
N ARG A 197 10.48 10.99 -3.24
CA ARG A 197 10.39 11.57 -4.60
C ARG A 197 9.64 10.72 -5.63
N ASN A 198 9.25 9.50 -5.27
CA ASN A 198 8.51 8.59 -6.15
C ASN A 198 6.99 8.88 -6.09
N LEU A 199 6.47 9.47 -5.00
CA LEU A 199 5.04 9.86 -4.89
C LEU A 199 4.66 10.96 -5.88
N SER A 200 5.50 11.99 -5.98
CA SER A 200 5.22 13.18 -6.79
C SER A 200 5.55 13.01 -8.27
N ASP A 201 6.07 11.84 -8.68
CA ASP A 201 6.36 11.53 -10.08
C ASP A 201 5.12 10.95 -10.78
N VAL A 202 4.24 11.86 -11.21
CA VAL A 202 2.99 11.54 -11.93
C VAL A 202 3.26 10.74 -13.21
N ALA A 203 4.37 11.03 -13.91
CA ALA A 203 4.75 10.35 -15.14
C ALA A 203 5.26 8.92 -14.89
N ALA A 204 6.02 8.71 -13.81
CA ALA A 204 6.34 7.36 -13.33
C ALA A 204 5.09 6.59 -12.93
N THR A 205 4.11 7.25 -12.30
CA THR A 205 2.83 6.60 -11.94
C THR A 205 2.00 6.22 -13.18
N ASP A 206 1.87 7.09 -14.19
CA ASP A 206 1.24 6.72 -15.48
C ASP A 206 1.94 5.51 -16.13
N ARG A 207 3.28 5.52 -16.13
CA ARG A 207 4.09 4.40 -16.66
C ARG A 207 3.83 3.11 -15.87
N ARG A 208 3.81 3.18 -14.52
CA ARG A 208 3.53 2.07 -13.60
C ARG A 208 2.17 1.44 -13.88
N VAL A 209 1.15 2.27 -14.04
CA VAL A 209 -0.25 1.88 -14.28
C VAL A 209 -0.44 1.23 -15.65
N GLN A 210 0.14 1.81 -16.70
CA GLN A 210 0.12 1.22 -18.05
C GLN A 210 0.87 -0.13 -18.09
N ALA A 211 2.06 -0.18 -17.50
CA ALA A 211 2.86 -1.40 -17.41
C ALA A 211 2.13 -2.51 -16.64
N LEU A 212 1.52 -2.19 -15.49
CA LEU A 212 0.73 -3.13 -14.70
C LEU A 212 -0.45 -3.69 -15.48
N ARG A 213 -1.17 -2.86 -16.25
CA ARG A 213 -2.27 -3.33 -17.08
C ARG A 213 -1.83 -4.30 -18.17
N GLN A 214 -0.69 -4.07 -18.81
CA GLN A 214 -0.10 -5.02 -19.74
C GLN A 214 0.29 -6.31 -19.01
N VAL A 215 1.09 -6.21 -17.95
CA VAL A 215 1.59 -7.32 -17.11
C VAL A 215 0.47 -8.21 -16.58
N LEU A 216 -0.65 -7.64 -16.14
CA LEU A 216 -1.81 -8.37 -15.61
C LEU A 216 -2.70 -8.92 -16.74
N GLY A 217 -2.91 -8.18 -17.82
CA GLY A 217 -3.66 -8.66 -18.99
C GLY A 217 -2.99 -9.85 -19.69
N ASP A 218 -1.65 -9.85 -19.70
CA ASP A 218 -0.81 -10.95 -20.18
C ASP A 218 -0.76 -12.15 -19.18
N LEU A 219 -1.39 -12.07 -17.99
CA LEU A 219 -1.53 -13.20 -17.05
C LEU A 219 -2.94 -13.80 -17.13
N GLY A 220 -3.03 -15.11 -17.35
CA GLY A 220 -4.29 -15.83 -17.15
C GLY A 220 -4.69 -15.84 -15.67
N ALA A 221 -6.00 -15.83 -15.39
CA ALA A 221 -6.56 -15.75 -14.03
C ALA A 221 -5.92 -16.68 -12.97
N PRO A 222 -5.52 -17.94 -13.27
CA PRO A 222 -4.84 -18.81 -12.31
C PRO A 222 -3.43 -18.36 -11.86
N ARG A 223 -2.87 -17.30 -12.47
CA ARG A 223 -1.55 -16.73 -12.16
C ARG A 223 -1.61 -15.23 -11.77
N MET A 224 -2.79 -14.64 -11.58
CA MET A 224 -2.89 -13.21 -11.23
C MET A 224 -2.50 -12.96 -9.76
N PRO A 225 -1.45 -12.16 -9.49
CA PRO A 225 -1.13 -11.72 -8.13
C PRO A 225 -2.13 -10.66 -7.65
N GLN A 226 -2.30 -10.55 -6.33
CA GLN A 226 -2.87 -9.34 -5.74
C GLN A 226 -1.93 -8.16 -5.97
N VAL A 227 -2.46 -7.00 -6.38
CA VAL A 227 -1.67 -5.75 -6.43
C VAL A 227 -1.99 -4.88 -5.22
N TRP A 228 -0.95 -4.46 -4.50
CA TRP A 228 -1.02 -3.53 -3.39
C TRP A 228 -0.14 -2.31 -3.65
N LEU A 229 -0.59 -1.14 -3.22
CA LEU A 229 0.26 0.04 -3.07
C LEU A 229 0.64 0.18 -1.60
N THR A 230 1.93 0.28 -1.28
CA THR A 230 2.40 0.68 0.05
C THR A 230 2.81 2.16 -0.01
N LEU A 231 2.35 2.94 0.97
CA LEU A 231 2.41 4.41 0.93
C LEU A 231 2.62 5.01 2.33
N PRO A 232 3.36 6.12 2.46
CA PRO A 232 3.47 6.89 3.70
C PRO A 232 2.14 7.57 4.06
N VAL A 233 1.96 7.87 5.35
CA VAL A 233 0.70 8.36 5.92
C VAL A 233 0.98 9.35 7.04
N THR A 234 0.06 10.27 7.32
CA THR A 234 0.05 11.03 8.59
C THR A 234 -1.13 10.58 9.46
N ALA A 235 -1.28 11.15 10.66
CA ALA A 235 -2.48 10.98 11.49
C ALA A 235 -3.79 11.32 10.75
N GLN A 236 -3.70 12.18 9.72
CA GLN A 236 -4.81 12.62 8.87
C GLN A 236 -4.98 11.77 7.60
N GLY A 237 -4.27 10.65 7.49
CA GLY A 237 -4.36 9.71 6.36
C GLY A 237 -3.32 9.96 5.28
N LEU A 238 -3.63 9.54 4.05
CA LEU A 238 -2.78 9.73 2.88
C LEU A 238 -2.62 11.23 2.57
N SER A 239 -1.42 11.65 2.16
CA SER A 239 -1.20 12.99 1.61
C SER A 239 -1.97 13.19 0.29
N PRO A 240 -2.08 14.43 -0.23
CA PRO A 240 -2.65 14.68 -1.56
C PRO A 240 -1.94 13.90 -2.68
N GLU A 241 -0.61 13.78 -2.61
CA GLU A 241 0.23 13.04 -3.55
C GLU A 241 -0.01 11.54 -3.44
N ALA A 242 0.02 10.99 -2.22
CA ALA A 242 -0.26 9.57 -1.97
C ALA A 242 -1.68 9.20 -2.44
N SER A 243 -2.67 10.04 -2.14
CA SER A 243 -4.05 9.90 -2.62
C SER A 243 -4.15 9.95 -4.15
N ALA A 244 -3.36 10.81 -4.80
CA ALA A 244 -3.30 10.91 -6.25
C ALA A 244 -2.73 9.62 -6.89
N VAL A 245 -1.67 9.02 -6.31
CA VAL A 245 -1.11 7.74 -6.79
C VAL A 245 -2.16 6.63 -6.76
N VAL A 246 -2.93 6.51 -5.66
CA VAL A 246 -4.04 5.52 -5.57
C VAL A 246 -5.11 5.82 -6.62
N LEU A 247 -5.59 7.08 -6.69
CA LEU A 247 -6.67 7.49 -7.58
C LEU A 247 -6.32 7.32 -9.07
N GLN A 248 -5.08 7.64 -9.45
CA GLN A 248 -4.54 7.46 -10.80
C GLN A 248 -4.43 5.97 -11.15
N THR A 249 -4.04 5.12 -10.19
CA THR A 249 -3.95 3.67 -10.37
C THR A 249 -5.31 3.02 -10.57
N VAL A 250 -6.30 3.36 -9.74
CA VAL A 250 -7.68 2.86 -9.85
C VAL A 250 -8.34 3.36 -11.14
N ARG A 251 -8.30 4.68 -11.42
CA ARG A 251 -8.87 5.26 -12.65
C ARG A 251 -8.20 4.78 -13.93
N GLY A 252 -6.91 4.47 -13.86
CA GLY A 252 -6.17 3.90 -14.98
C GLY A 252 -6.60 2.48 -15.33
N GLY A 253 -7.28 1.75 -14.42
CA GLY A 253 -7.83 0.42 -14.65
C GLY A 253 -6.98 -0.73 -14.10
N VAL A 254 -6.25 -0.52 -13.01
CA VAL A 254 -5.61 -1.60 -12.23
C VAL A 254 -6.52 -1.93 -11.03
N ASP A 255 -6.92 -3.20 -10.89
CA ASP A 255 -7.60 -3.65 -9.66
C ASP A 255 -6.58 -3.80 -8.53
N LEU A 256 -6.65 -2.89 -7.56
CA LEU A 256 -5.88 -2.96 -6.34
C LEU A 256 -6.59 -3.84 -5.31
N ALA A 257 -5.94 -4.89 -4.82
CA ALA A 257 -6.40 -5.63 -3.65
C ALA A 257 -6.50 -4.70 -2.42
N GLY A 258 -5.61 -3.73 -2.31
CA GLY A 258 -5.75 -2.62 -1.36
C GLY A 258 -4.60 -1.62 -1.38
N VAL A 259 -4.66 -0.68 -0.43
CA VAL A 259 -3.60 0.27 -0.09
C VAL A 259 -3.13 -0.04 1.32
N ASN A 260 -1.82 -0.18 1.50
CA ASN A 260 -1.15 -0.57 2.72
C ASN A 260 -0.41 0.64 3.29
N ILE A 261 -0.93 1.27 4.34
CA ILE A 261 -0.33 2.50 4.88
C ILE A 261 0.80 2.17 5.86
N MET A 262 1.91 2.90 5.71
CA MET A 262 3.04 2.84 6.62
C MET A 262 2.74 3.69 7.85
N THR A 263 2.24 3.06 8.90
CA THR A 263 1.87 3.68 10.18
C THR A 263 3.11 3.85 11.06
N MET A 264 4.04 4.69 10.61
CA MET A 264 5.37 4.93 11.18
C MET A 264 5.83 6.37 10.87
N ASP A 265 6.85 6.83 11.59
CA ASP A 265 7.63 8.05 11.32
C ASP A 265 6.78 9.32 11.13
N TYR A 266 5.92 9.60 12.11
CA TYR A 266 5.07 10.78 12.12
C TYR A 266 5.84 12.05 12.51
N GLU A 267 5.20 13.21 12.34
CA GLU A 267 5.81 14.54 12.53
C GLU A 267 6.10 14.93 14.01
N GLY A 268 6.38 13.97 14.90
CA GLY A 268 6.87 14.23 16.26
C GLY A 268 6.81 13.04 17.22
N PRO A 269 7.61 13.04 18.30
CA PRO A 269 7.84 11.89 19.18
C PRO A 269 6.55 11.29 19.75
N ALA A 270 6.39 9.98 19.61
CA ALA A 270 5.24 9.22 20.07
C ALA A 270 5.63 7.79 20.47
N SER A 271 5.26 7.33 21.67
CA SER A 271 5.64 6.00 22.15
C SER A 271 4.46 5.19 22.65
N GLY A 272 4.54 3.87 22.46
CA GLY A 272 3.58 2.88 22.93
C GLY A 272 2.14 3.21 22.56
N GLN A 273 1.32 3.55 23.55
CA GLN A 273 -0.08 3.90 23.34
C GLN A 273 -0.30 5.12 22.44
N LYS A 274 0.63 6.09 22.39
CA LYS A 274 0.51 7.22 21.46
C LYS A 274 0.73 6.75 20.01
N MET A 275 1.69 5.86 19.74
CA MET A 275 1.88 5.27 18.40
C MET A 275 0.65 4.48 17.96
N LEU A 276 0.07 3.68 18.87
CA LEU A 276 -1.17 2.94 18.59
C LEU A 276 -2.32 3.89 18.23
N GLN A 277 -2.53 4.94 19.02
CA GLN A 277 -3.57 5.93 18.76
C GLN A 277 -3.37 6.60 17.39
N THR A 278 -2.17 7.12 17.11
CA THR A 278 -1.87 7.79 15.83
C THR A 278 -1.97 6.85 14.63
N SER A 279 -1.66 5.56 14.80
CA SER A 279 -1.87 4.53 13.77
C SER A 279 -3.36 4.27 13.50
N ILE A 280 -4.21 4.30 14.53
CA ILE A 280 -5.67 4.16 14.42
C ILE A 280 -6.29 5.43 13.78
N GLU A 281 -5.77 6.62 14.10
CA GLU A 281 -6.18 7.89 13.49
C GLU A 281 -5.83 7.92 12.00
N ALA A 282 -4.60 7.55 11.63
CA ALA A 282 -4.14 7.40 10.24
C ALA A 282 -5.00 6.41 9.44
N ALA A 283 -5.26 5.23 10.02
CA ALA A 283 -6.10 4.20 9.42
C ALA A 283 -7.55 4.64 9.24
N THR A 284 -8.12 5.34 10.22
CA THR A 284 -9.50 5.85 10.18
C THR A 284 -9.67 6.97 9.17
N SER A 285 -8.67 7.86 9.06
CA SER A 285 -8.67 8.92 8.04
C SER A 285 -8.53 8.32 6.63
N THR A 286 -7.60 7.37 6.47
CA THR A 286 -7.38 6.66 5.19
C THR A 286 -8.61 5.87 4.76
N HIS A 287 -9.33 5.24 5.68
CA HIS A 287 -10.57 4.52 5.39
C HIS A 287 -11.60 5.39 4.62
N TRP A 288 -11.81 6.64 5.05
CA TRP A 288 -12.73 7.56 4.36
C TRP A 288 -12.20 8.02 3.00
N GLN A 289 -10.88 8.24 2.88
CA GLN A 289 -10.24 8.54 1.59
C GLN A 289 -10.41 7.37 0.60
N LEU A 290 -10.19 6.13 1.04
CA LEU A 290 -10.39 4.94 0.21
C LEU A 290 -11.87 4.72 -0.15
N ALA A 291 -12.81 5.00 0.76
CA ALA A 291 -14.24 4.95 0.45
C ALA A 291 -14.59 5.89 -0.72
N GLN A 292 -14.06 7.13 -0.71
CA GLN A 292 -14.23 8.08 -1.80
C GLN A 292 -13.52 7.63 -3.10
N ILE A 293 -12.28 7.15 -3.03
CA ILE A 293 -11.48 6.75 -4.20
C ILE A 293 -12.07 5.51 -4.90
N PHE A 294 -12.57 4.53 -4.14
CA PHE A 294 -13.22 3.33 -4.69
C PHE A 294 -14.72 3.53 -4.97
N GLY A 295 -15.28 4.74 -4.76
CA GLY A 295 -16.68 5.06 -5.08
C GLY A 295 -17.71 4.34 -4.18
N LEU A 296 -17.33 3.98 -2.96
CA LEU A 296 -18.19 3.31 -1.99
C LEU A 296 -19.18 4.32 -1.40
N GLY A 297 -20.48 4.11 -1.68
CA GLY A 297 -21.55 5.01 -1.25
C GLY A 297 -21.98 4.80 0.21
N GLN A 298 -23.00 5.56 0.61
CA GLN A 298 -23.59 5.47 1.95
C GLN A 298 -24.10 4.04 2.25
N GLY A 299 -23.64 3.47 3.38
CA GLY A 299 -23.90 2.09 3.76
C GLY A 299 -22.92 1.06 3.18
N GLN A 300 -21.93 1.49 2.38
CA GLN A 300 -20.88 0.65 1.80
C GLN A 300 -19.48 0.99 2.30
N GLU A 301 -19.31 2.10 3.05
CA GLU A 301 -18.00 2.64 3.43
C GLU A 301 -17.19 1.64 4.24
N ALA A 302 -17.84 0.81 5.06
CA ALA A 302 -17.23 -0.31 5.78
C ALA A 302 -16.41 -1.28 4.87
N GLN A 303 -16.72 -1.37 3.58
CA GLN A 303 -15.95 -2.16 2.62
C GLN A 303 -14.56 -1.56 2.33
N ALA A 304 -14.33 -0.27 2.59
CA ALA A 304 -13.01 0.36 2.43
C ALA A 304 -11.97 -0.22 3.40
N TRP A 305 -12.37 -0.75 4.57
CA TRP A 305 -11.47 -1.53 5.44
C TRP A 305 -10.93 -2.79 4.73
N LYS A 306 -11.72 -3.40 3.82
CA LYS A 306 -11.30 -4.55 2.99
C LYS A 306 -10.38 -4.15 1.82
N LYS A 307 -10.16 -2.86 1.58
CA LYS A 307 -9.13 -2.31 0.68
C LYS A 307 -7.98 -1.64 1.46
N LEU A 308 -7.92 -1.78 2.79
CA LEU A 308 -6.85 -1.23 3.64
C LEU A 308 -5.89 -2.33 4.11
N GLY A 309 -4.63 -1.96 4.30
CA GLY A 309 -3.62 -2.67 5.08
C GLY A 309 -2.81 -1.70 5.93
N LEU A 310 -2.16 -2.19 6.99
CA LEU A 310 -1.33 -1.39 7.89
C LEU A 310 0.09 -2.00 8.01
N THR A 311 1.13 -1.16 7.99
CA THR A 311 2.52 -1.52 8.30
C THR A 311 3.08 -0.57 9.37
N PRO A 312 3.14 -0.95 10.66
CA PRO A 312 3.98 -0.27 11.63
C PRO A 312 5.46 -0.63 11.41
N MET A 313 6.35 0.32 11.71
CA MET A 313 7.75 0.03 12.01
C MET A 313 7.82 -0.45 13.47
N ILE A 314 8.58 -1.50 13.76
CA ILE A 314 8.52 -2.18 15.08
C ILE A 314 9.61 -1.72 16.04
N GLY A 315 9.24 -1.43 17.29
CA GLY A 315 10.13 -0.82 18.25
C GLY A 315 10.46 0.62 17.88
N ALA A 316 11.72 1.03 18.00
CA ALA A 316 12.20 2.34 17.63
C ALA A 316 12.03 2.61 16.12
N ASN A 317 11.56 3.81 15.78
CA ASN A 317 11.47 4.31 14.41
C ASN A 317 12.64 5.26 14.11
N ASP A 318 12.73 5.78 12.88
CA ASP A 318 13.77 6.75 12.50
C ASP A 318 13.53 8.13 13.15
N VAL A 319 12.25 8.51 13.35
CA VAL A 319 11.86 9.68 14.14
C VAL A 319 12.23 9.50 15.61
N VAL A 320 13.00 10.47 16.13
CA VAL A 320 13.56 10.41 17.49
C VAL A 320 12.46 10.45 18.55
N GLY A 321 12.49 9.49 19.47
CA GLY A 321 11.46 9.35 20.50
C GLY A 321 10.17 8.67 20.01
N GLU A 322 10.12 8.21 18.75
CA GLU A 322 9.10 7.26 18.34
C GLU A 322 9.43 5.82 18.74
N THR A 323 8.44 5.10 19.26
CA THR A 323 8.58 3.67 19.59
C THR A 323 7.24 2.94 19.58
N PHE A 324 7.05 2.04 18.60
CA PHE A 324 5.91 1.12 18.53
C PHE A 324 6.20 -0.15 19.33
N ASP A 325 5.70 -0.24 20.56
CA ASP A 325 5.99 -1.36 21.47
C ASP A 325 5.07 -2.60 21.27
N LEU A 326 5.34 -3.68 22.02
CA LEU A 326 4.54 -4.91 21.96
C LEU A 326 3.09 -4.76 22.47
N GLN A 327 2.75 -3.71 23.22
CA GLN A 327 1.37 -3.39 23.59
C GLN A 327 0.66 -2.67 22.43
N ALA A 328 1.35 -1.76 21.74
CA ALA A 328 0.89 -1.17 20.50
C ALA A 328 0.64 -2.23 19.42
N ALA A 329 1.55 -3.21 19.27
CA ALA A 329 1.39 -4.34 18.35
C ALA A 329 0.10 -5.14 18.59
N ARG A 330 -0.18 -5.52 19.85
CA ARG A 330 -1.42 -6.23 20.21
C ARG A 330 -2.67 -5.39 19.98
N GLY A 331 -2.62 -4.09 20.31
CA GLY A 331 -3.73 -3.18 20.07
C GLY A 331 -4.03 -2.97 18.57
N LEU A 332 -2.99 -2.92 17.73
CA LEU A 332 -3.15 -2.77 16.29
C LEU A 332 -3.71 -4.04 15.65
N ASN A 333 -3.28 -5.22 16.09
CA ASN A 333 -3.87 -6.51 15.70
C ASN A 333 -5.37 -6.57 16.07
N GLN A 334 -5.73 -6.18 17.30
CA GLN A 334 -7.14 -6.12 17.72
C GLN A 334 -7.95 -5.15 16.84
N PHE A 335 -7.43 -3.95 16.55
CA PHE A 335 -8.09 -2.99 15.66
C PHE A 335 -8.28 -3.52 14.23
N VAL A 336 -7.29 -4.27 13.71
CA VAL A 336 -7.39 -4.96 12.41
C VAL A 336 -8.51 -6.00 12.42
N HIS A 337 -8.71 -6.74 13.51
CA HIS A 337 -9.86 -7.64 13.68
C HIS A 337 -11.19 -6.88 13.80
N ASP A 338 -11.27 -5.87 14.66
CA ASP A 338 -12.48 -5.07 14.94
C ASP A 338 -13.00 -4.26 13.73
N ARG A 339 -12.15 -4.06 12.72
CA ARG A 339 -12.48 -3.44 11.43
C ARG A 339 -12.44 -4.43 10.26
N GLY A 340 -11.95 -5.64 10.49
CA GLY A 340 -11.72 -6.66 9.46
C GLY A 340 -10.80 -6.17 8.34
N ILE A 341 -9.74 -5.41 8.67
CA ILE A 341 -8.76 -4.89 7.72
C ILE A 341 -8.11 -6.06 6.94
N ALA A 342 -7.83 -5.88 5.65
CA ALA A 342 -7.48 -6.99 4.76
C ALA A 342 -6.00 -7.43 4.82
N ARG A 343 -5.10 -6.58 5.33
CA ARG A 343 -3.67 -6.88 5.46
C ARG A 343 -3.08 -6.27 6.74
N LEU A 344 -2.18 -7.00 7.40
CA LEU A 344 -1.29 -6.45 8.42
C LEU A 344 0.15 -6.87 8.09
N SER A 345 1.06 -5.90 8.08
CA SER A 345 2.48 -6.09 7.79
C SER A 345 3.32 -5.50 8.93
N MET A 346 4.64 -5.49 8.78
CA MET A 346 5.54 -4.73 9.68
C MET A 346 6.90 -4.47 9.03
N TRP A 347 7.55 -3.37 9.40
CA TRP A 347 8.96 -3.08 9.08
C TRP A 347 9.86 -3.31 10.31
N SER A 348 10.59 -4.42 10.41
CA SER A 348 10.66 -5.57 9.50
C SER A 348 10.95 -6.87 10.27
N LEU A 349 10.83 -8.02 9.61
CA LEU A 349 11.19 -9.34 10.16
C LEU A 349 12.66 -9.39 10.60
N ASN A 350 13.56 -8.72 9.87
CA ASN A 350 14.97 -8.58 10.21
C ASN A 350 15.17 -7.94 11.60
N ARG A 351 14.24 -7.07 12.02
CA ARG A 351 14.25 -6.29 13.26
C ARG A 351 13.54 -6.96 14.44
N ASP A 352 12.88 -8.10 14.27
CA ASP A 352 12.09 -8.74 15.32
C ASP A 352 12.96 -9.53 16.34
N ARG A 353 13.83 -8.79 17.03
CA ARG A 353 14.58 -9.19 18.22
C ARG A 353 14.94 -7.95 19.06
N ALA A 354 15.19 -8.15 20.35
CA ALA A 354 15.94 -7.17 21.15
C ALA A 354 17.33 -6.93 20.55
N CYS A 355 17.85 -5.71 20.70
CA CYS A 355 19.21 -5.36 20.30
C CYS A 355 20.27 -5.95 21.25
N SER A 356 21.44 -6.27 20.69
CA SER A 356 22.64 -6.59 21.46
C SER A 356 23.17 -5.35 22.21
N PRO A 357 23.94 -5.49 23.31
CA PRO A 357 24.53 -4.34 24.00
C PRO A 357 25.42 -3.49 23.06
N GLY A 358 24.96 -2.27 22.74
CA GLY A 358 25.63 -1.36 21.80
C GLY A 358 25.14 -1.41 20.36
N GLU A 359 24.18 -2.27 20.04
CA GLU A 359 23.40 -2.28 18.80
C GLU A 359 22.17 -1.38 18.99
N GLY A 360 21.79 -0.55 17.99
CA GLY A 360 20.56 0.26 18.04
C GLY A 360 20.46 1.33 19.14
N LEU A 361 21.59 1.97 19.50
CA LEU A 361 21.64 3.01 20.54
C LEU A 361 22.48 4.22 20.08
N ARG A 362 21.96 5.44 20.26
CA ARG A 362 22.74 6.66 20.06
C ARG A 362 23.79 6.85 21.14
N GLN A 363 24.93 7.40 20.74
CA GLN A 363 25.89 8.04 21.65
C GLN A 363 25.41 9.47 21.98
N ASN A 364 24.24 9.59 22.60
CA ASN A 364 23.74 10.82 23.22
C ASN A 364 23.61 10.65 24.75
N ASP A 365 23.54 11.76 25.47
CA ASP A 365 23.57 11.76 26.94
C ASP A 365 22.34 11.07 27.58
N ALA A 366 21.25 10.93 26.82
CA ALA A 366 20.02 10.27 27.22
C ALA A 366 19.98 8.74 26.95
N ARG A 367 20.85 8.23 26.06
CA ARG A 367 20.85 6.83 25.56
C ARG A 367 19.50 6.35 25.03
N GLU A 368 18.85 7.16 24.22
CA GLU A 368 17.59 6.76 23.59
C GLU A 368 17.81 5.66 22.54
N PRO A 369 16.85 4.72 22.37
CA PRO A 369 16.86 3.77 21.26
C PRO A 369 16.95 4.47 19.90
N GLU A 370 17.67 3.87 18.97
CA GLU A 370 17.75 4.30 17.57
C GLU A 370 17.19 3.19 16.66
N ALA A 371 16.63 3.59 15.51
CA ALA A 371 16.35 2.65 14.44
C ALA A 371 17.61 1.85 14.07
N ALA A 372 17.41 0.57 13.77
CA ALA A 372 18.48 -0.34 13.36
C ALA A 372 17.88 -1.45 12.50
N ASP A 373 18.46 -1.70 11.33
CA ASP A 373 17.96 -2.65 10.32
C ASP A 373 17.82 -4.09 10.86
N THR A 374 18.52 -4.40 11.94
CA THR A 374 18.62 -5.74 12.53
C THR A 374 17.96 -5.90 13.89
N CYS A 375 17.44 -4.85 14.54
CA CYS A 375 16.77 -4.98 15.84
C CYS A 375 15.79 -3.84 16.14
N SER A 376 14.91 -4.07 17.10
CA SER A 376 13.79 -3.16 17.43
C SER A 376 14.15 -2.03 18.42
N GLY A 377 15.27 -2.12 19.13
CA GLY A 377 15.55 -1.26 20.29
C GLY A 377 14.74 -1.60 21.56
N VAL A 378 13.78 -2.54 21.50
CA VAL A 378 12.93 -2.89 22.65
C VAL A 378 13.66 -3.86 23.58
N VAL A 379 13.94 -3.39 24.80
CA VAL A 379 14.62 -4.16 25.84
C VAL A 379 13.76 -5.36 26.27
N GLY A 380 14.38 -6.54 26.38
CA GLY A 380 13.72 -7.76 26.86
C GLY A 380 12.81 -8.47 25.84
N GLN A 381 12.76 -8.00 24.59
CA GLN A 381 12.00 -8.66 23.52
C GLN A 381 12.60 -10.03 23.14
N ASN A 382 11.77 -11.07 23.20
CA ASN A 382 12.03 -12.36 22.55
C ASN A 382 12.01 -12.21 21.02
N ARG A 383 12.85 -12.96 20.31
CA ARG A 383 12.82 -13.01 18.83
C ARG A 383 11.45 -13.48 18.34
N GLY A 384 10.89 -12.80 17.33
CA GLY A 384 9.59 -13.15 16.73
C GLY A 384 8.37 -12.63 17.51
N ALA A 385 8.56 -11.83 18.56
CA ALA A 385 7.46 -11.38 19.42
C ALA A 385 6.54 -10.34 18.78
N PHE A 386 7.04 -9.50 17.86
CA PHE A 386 6.18 -8.58 17.11
C PHE A 386 5.39 -9.32 16.04
N ALA A 387 6.03 -10.22 15.28
CA ALA A 387 5.38 -11.02 14.28
C ALA A 387 4.28 -11.89 14.90
N ALA A 388 4.53 -12.55 16.04
CA ALA A 388 3.50 -13.32 16.75
C ALA A 388 2.35 -12.44 17.31
N ALA A 389 2.64 -11.21 17.76
CA ALA A 389 1.62 -10.27 18.22
C ALA A 389 0.75 -9.71 17.08
N LEU A 390 1.34 -9.52 15.90
CA LEU A 390 0.67 -8.96 14.71
C LEU A 390 0.01 -10.04 13.83
N SER A 391 0.53 -11.26 13.79
CA SER A 391 -0.05 -12.36 13.00
C SER A 391 -1.24 -13.05 13.65
N SER A 392 -1.40 -12.90 14.97
CA SER A 392 -2.46 -13.54 15.77
C SER A 392 -3.84 -13.43 15.12
N GLY A 393 -4.45 -14.57 14.80
CA GLY A 393 -5.77 -14.66 14.15
C GLY A 393 -5.83 -14.27 12.66
N LEU A 394 -4.76 -13.76 12.06
CA LEU A 394 -4.66 -13.33 10.65
C LEU A 394 -3.88 -14.35 9.79
N MET A 395 -3.76 -15.58 10.28
CA MET A 395 -3.00 -16.64 9.61
C MET A 395 -4.00 -17.52 8.84
N PRO A 396 -3.79 -17.76 7.53
CA PRO A 396 -4.72 -18.54 6.74
C PRO A 396 -4.80 -19.97 7.28
N SER A 397 -6.02 -20.49 7.44
CA SER A 397 -6.22 -21.92 7.72
C SER A 397 -5.49 -22.73 6.66
N ALA A 398 -4.56 -23.60 7.06
CA ALA A 398 -3.70 -24.32 6.14
C ALA A 398 -4.53 -25.04 5.08
N SER A 399 -4.39 -24.61 3.82
CA SER A 399 -5.21 -25.10 2.71
C SER A 399 -5.16 -26.63 2.65
N PRO A 400 -6.30 -27.34 2.61
CA PRO A 400 -6.29 -28.79 2.44
C PRO A 400 -5.56 -29.11 1.14
N LYS A 401 -4.56 -30.00 1.22
CA LYS A 401 -3.76 -30.39 0.05
C LYS A 401 -4.69 -30.89 -1.05
N ALA A 402 -4.65 -30.26 -2.22
CA ALA A 402 -5.16 -30.87 -3.44
C ALA A 402 -4.42 -32.21 -3.61
N SER A 403 -5.19 -33.30 -3.69
CA SER A 403 -4.70 -34.68 -3.74
C SER A 403 -4.60 -35.17 -5.19
#